data_AF-W2C172-F1
#
_entry.id   AF-W2C172-F1
#
_cell.length_a   1.000
_cell.length_b   1.000
_cell.length_c   1.000
_cell.angle_alpha   90.00
_cell.angle_beta   90.00
_cell.angle_gamma   90.00
#
_symmetry.space_group_name_H-M   'P 1'
#
loop_
_entity.id
_entity.type
_entity.pdbx_description
1 polymer ?
#
loop_
_entity_poly.entity_id
_entity_poly.type
_entity_poly.pdbx_seq_one_letter_code
_entity_poly.pdbx_strand_id
1 'polypeptide(L)'
;MLNAVGIDVSKGKSTIAVLRPAGEIVRKPFDVRHTPKELSILSSYIQHLEGDTRIVMECTGHYHEPILKVLSDSGFFVSAVNPHLIKEYDGDNSLRKVKSDSADAKKIAGYTLDKWHLLRQYSAMDNTRTQLKTLNTQFQFLMRQKTALKNNLISLLDLTYPGVNAFFDSPVLKNGSQKWLDYAYSFWHADCVRTIGLKTFTERYKKFCKRHGYIFQPDKPKSLFESSKELIAVAPKDHIYKDMVLSAIVQVNLIFAQIESMRLKMDELASTLPEYEVVMNMFGVGHG
;
A
#
# COMPACT_ATOMS: atom_id res chain seq x y z
N MET A 1 34.83 26.08 1.96
CA MET A 1 33.82 26.47 2.96
C MET A 1 32.74 25.40 2.98
N LEU A 2 32.19 25.01 4.14
CA LEU A 2 31.14 23.99 4.24
C LEU A 2 29.81 24.66 4.57
N ASN A 3 28.76 24.40 3.79
CA ASN A 3 27.39 24.80 4.08
C ASN A 3 26.54 23.57 4.38
N ALA A 4 25.97 23.53 5.58
CA ALA A 4 25.03 22.51 5.99
C ALA A 4 23.61 23.06 5.92
N VAL A 5 22.80 22.50 5.02
CA VAL A 5 21.38 22.85 4.88
C VAL A 5 20.55 21.81 5.61
N GLY A 6 19.92 22.20 6.71
CA GLY A 6 18.96 21.39 7.43
C GLY A 6 17.53 21.76 7.06
N ILE A 7 16.73 20.76 6.73
CA ILE A 7 15.36 20.93 6.27
C ILE A 7 14.43 20.16 7.19
N ASP A 8 13.65 20.90 7.98
CA ASP A 8 12.51 20.34 8.70
C ASP A 8 11.29 20.35 7.79
N VAL A 9 10.64 19.19 7.64
CA VAL A 9 9.61 18.98 6.62
C VAL A 9 8.24 18.83 7.25
N SER A 10 7.30 19.64 6.76
CA SER A 10 5.88 19.56 7.09
C SER A 10 5.05 19.38 5.83
N LYS A 11 3.73 19.15 5.99
CA LYS A 11 2.80 19.05 4.86
C LYS A 11 2.73 20.38 4.11
N GLY A 12 3.23 20.42 2.87
CA GLY A 12 3.10 21.57 1.96
C GLY A 12 4.08 22.72 2.21
N LYS A 13 4.90 22.66 3.27
CA LYS A 13 5.97 23.61 3.55
C LYS A 13 7.13 22.94 4.30
N SER A 14 8.31 23.52 4.19
CA SER A 14 9.50 23.13 4.95
C SER A 14 10.18 24.35 5.53
N THR A 15 10.78 24.21 6.71
CA THR A 15 11.62 25.23 7.32
C THR A 15 13.08 24.90 7.04
N ILE A 16 13.82 25.87 6.53
CA ILE A 16 15.21 25.72 6.09
C ILE A 16 16.14 26.46 7.04
N ALA A 17 17.19 25.80 7.48
CA ALA A 17 18.32 26.42 8.18
C ALA A 17 19.62 26.13 7.42
N VAL A 18 20.48 27.15 7.31
CA VAL A 18 21.81 27.00 6.69
C VAL A 18 22.86 27.39 7.71
N LEU A 19 23.70 26.43 8.10
CA LEU A 19 24.78 26.59 9.05
C LEU A 19 26.14 26.37 8.39
N ARG A 20 27.16 27.00 8.95
CA ARG A 20 28.57 26.73 8.66
C ARG A 20 29.26 26.25 9.96
N PRO A 21 30.50 25.72 9.87
CA PRO A 21 31.29 25.38 11.04
C PRO A 21 31.35 26.51 12.08
N ALA A 22 31.60 26.16 13.35
CA ALA A 22 31.53 27.08 14.49
C ALA A 22 30.15 27.71 14.76
N GLY A 23 29.08 27.19 14.15
CA GLY A 23 27.70 27.59 14.45
C GLY A 23 27.25 28.89 13.77
N GLU A 24 28.00 29.36 12.77
CA GLU A 24 27.60 30.52 11.97
C GLU A 24 26.29 30.24 11.23
N ILE A 25 25.32 31.12 11.42
CA ILE A 25 24.02 31.07 10.73
C ILE A 25 24.12 31.97 9.49
N VAL A 26 24.14 31.36 8.29
CA VAL A 26 24.25 32.10 7.01
C VAL A 26 23.05 33.01 6.79
N ARG A 27 21.85 32.54 7.17
CA ARG A 27 20.59 33.29 7.11
C ARG A 27 19.66 32.82 8.22
N LYS A 28 18.88 33.74 8.78
CA LYS A 28 17.78 33.38 9.69
C LYS A 28 16.90 32.30 9.04
N PRO A 29 16.51 31.23 9.76
CA PRO A 29 15.68 30.18 9.18
C PRO A 29 14.41 30.74 8.55
N PHE A 30 13.99 30.12 7.46
CA PHE A 30 12.88 30.61 6.64
C PHE A 30 12.07 29.44 6.09
N ASP A 31 10.78 29.70 5.85
CA ASP A 31 9.87 28.70 5.30
C ASP A 31 9.87 28.75 3.77
N VAL A 32 9.73 27.57 3.18
CA VAL A 32 9.59 27.35 1.73
C VAL A 32 8.39 26.45 1.50
N ARG A 33 7.41 26.92 0.74
CA ARG A 33 6.26 26.10 0.32
C ARG A 33 6.68 25.11 -0.76
N HIS A 34 6.02 23.96 -0.79
CA HIS A 34 6.26 22.92 -1.79
C HIS A 34 5.61 23.25 -3.15
N THR A 35 5.89 24.46 -3.66
CA THR A 35 5.45 24.91 -4.99
C THR A 35 6.64 24.98 -5.94
N PRO A 36 6.45 24.78 -7.26
CA PRO A 36 7.55 24.87 -8.22
C PRO A 36 8.33 26.17 -8.14
N LYS A 37 7.63 27.30 -7.95
CA LYS A 37 8.23 28.63 -7.83
C LYS A 37 9.13 28.74 -6.61
N GLU A 38 8.63 28.41 -5.43
CA GLU A 38 9.42 28.56 -4.18
C GLU A 38 10.56 27.54 -4.08
N LEU A 39 10.35 26.31 -4.56
CA LEU A 39 11.42 25.30 -4.61
C LEU A 39 12.51 25.67 -5.62
N SER A 40 12.16 26.29 -6.75
CA SER A 40 13.14 26.83 -7.71
C SER A 40 13.95 27.98 -7.08
N ILE A 41 13.29 28.89 -6.35
CA ILE A 41 13.97 29.96 -5.61
C ILE A 41 14.93 29.39 -4.57
N LEU A 42 14.51 28.34 -3.83
CA LEU A 42 15.37 27.64 -2.88
C LEU A 42 16.59 27.02 -3.57
N SER A 43 16.39 26.32 -4.70
CA SER A 43 17.47 25.72 -5.49
C SER A 43 18.47 26.77 -5.94
N SER A 44 18.01 27.89 -6.53
CA SER A 44 18.87 29.01 -6.89
C SER A 44 19.60 29.61 -5.69
N TYR A 45 18.93 29.80 -4.55
CA TYR A 45 19.58 30.31 -3.34
C TYR A 45 20.73 29.39 -2.88
N ILE A 46 20.51 28.08 -2.85
CA ILE A 46 21.53 27.10 -2.45
C ILE A 46 22.70 27.06 -3.44
N GLN A 47 22.42 27.18 -4.75
CA GLN A 47 23.46 27.19 -5.79
C GLN A 47 24.42 28.36 -5.68
N HIS A 48 23.96 29.51 -5.15
CA HIS A 48 24.80 30.70 -4.96
C HIS A 48 25.56 30.71 -3.63
N LEU A 49 25.45 29.66 -2.81
CA LEU A 49 26.29 29.51 -1.62
C LEU A 49 27.70 29.10 -2.03
N GLU A 50 28.70 29.87 -1.61
CA GLU A 50 30.09 29.52 -1.87
C GLU A 50 30.53 28.27 -1.07
N GLY A 51 31.25 27.37 -1.73
CA GLY A 51 31.80 26.16 -1.11
C GLY A 51 30.89 24.94 -1.16
N ASP A 52 31.31 23.87 -0.50
CA ASP A 52 30.63 22.57 -0.56
C ASP A 52 29.35 22.63 0.25
N THR A 53 28.25 22.19 -0.35
CA THR A 53 26.94 22.20 0.30
C THR A 53 26.38 20.79 0.40
N ARG A 54 25.95 20.41 1.62
CA ARG A 54 25.19 19.17 1.85
C ARG A 54 23.84 19.50 2.45
N ILE A 55 22.82 18.84 1.94
CA ILE A 55 21.44 19.03 2.33
C ILE A 55 20.97 17.78 3.06
N VAL A 56 20.44 17.93 4.28
CA VAL A 56 19.82 16.84 5.02
C VAL A 56 18.38 17.21 5.33
N MET A 57 17.49 16.24 5.14
CA MET A 57 16.09 16.36 5.52
C MET A 57 15.64 15.12 6.29
N GLU A 58 14.76 15.34 7.28
CA GLU A 58 14.10 14.26 7.98
C GLU A 58 13.02 13.63 7.09
N CYS A 59 13.03 12.30 6.97
CA CYS A 59 12.11 11.57 6.10
C CYS A 59 11.00 10.88 6.92
N THR A 60 10.05 11.66 7.44
CA THR A 60 8.81 11.15 8.03
C THR A 60 7.66 11.24 7.01
N GLY A 61 7.14 10.08 6.58
CA GLY A 61 6.06 10.03 5.57
C GLY A 61 6.53 10.50 4.18
N HIS A 62 5.60 10.97 3.34
CA HIS A 62 5.86 11.33 1.94
C HIS A 62 6.03 12.85 1.70
N TYR A 63 5.88 13.68 2.73
CA TYR A 63 5.88 15.15 2.55
C TYR A 63 7.24 15.73 2.14
N HIS A 64 8.33 14.97 2.30
CA HIS A 64 9.67 15.39 1.91
C HIS A 64 9.94 15.17 0.42
N GLU A 65 9.16 14.31 -0.25
CA GLU A 65 9.40 13.92 -1.65
C GLU A 65 9.44 15.10 -2.63
N PRO A 66 8.58 16.14 -2.55
CA PRO A 66 8.64 17.26 -3.50
C PRO A 66 9.95 18.04 -3.43
N ILE A 67 10.40 18.38 -2.22
CA ILE A 67 11.63 19.14 -2.01
C ILE A 67 12.87 18.28 -2.29
N LEU A 68 12.84 17.00 -1.90
CA LEU A 68 13.86 16.01 -2.22
C LEU A 68 14.06 15.90 -3.74
N LYS A 69 12.96 15.75 -4.49
CA LYS A 69 12.99 15.63 -5.94
C LYS A 69 13.63 16.85 -6.60
N VAL A 70 13.14 18.06 -6.28
CA VAL A 70 13.67 19.28 -6.92
C VAL A 70 15.16 19.47 -6.61
N LEU A 71 15.58 19.25 -5.36
CA LEU A 71 16.97 19.44 -4.97
C LEU A 71 17.89 18.36 -5.53
N SER A 72 17.45 17.10 -5.55
CA SER A 72 18.20 15.99 -6.17
C SER A 72 18.30 16.17 -7.69
N ASP A 73 17.21 16.53 -8.36
CA ASP A 73 17.19 16.79 -9.82
C ASP A 73 18.04 18.02 -10.19
N SER A 74 18.23 18.97 -9.26
CA SER A 74 19.14 20.11 -9.40
C SER A 74 20.62 19.74 -9.20
N GLY A 75 20.93 18.47 -8.94
CA GLY A 75 22.30 17.97 -8.79
C GLY A 75 22.93 18.19 -7.41
N PHE A 76 22.15 18.60 -6.39
CA PHE A 76 22.69 18.78 -5.05
C PHE A 76 22.98 17.46 -4.34
N PHE A 77 23.93 17.48 -3.41
CA PHE A 77 24.08 16.41 -2.44
C PHE A 77 22.94 16.50 -1.43
N VAL A 78 21.96 15.61 -1.57
CA VAL A 78 20.82 15.50 -0.65
C VAL A 78 20.87 14.17 0.06
N SER A 79 20.68 14.17 1.38
CA SER A 79 20.59 12.97 2.22
C SER A 79 19.25 12.95 2.95
N ALA A 80 18.45 11.94 2.62
CA ALA A 80 17.21 11.59 3.29
C ALA A 80 17.51 10.75 4.54
N VAL A 81 17.32 11.31 5.75
CA VAL A 81 17.72 10.66 7.01
C VAL A 81 16.52 10.18 7.81
N ASN A 82 16.67 9.02 8.44
CA ASN A 82 15.66 8.45 9.34
C ASN A 82 15.44 9.38 10.56
N PRO A 83 14.19 9.76 10.87
CA PRO A 83 13.82 10.53 12.05
C PRO A 83 14.45 10.06 13.36
N HIS A 84 14.61 8.75 13.54
CA HIS A 84 15.21 8.17 14.73
C HIS A 84 16.66 8.60 14.92
N LEU A 85 17.46 8.67 13.85
CA LEU A 85 18.86 9.10 13.92
C LEU A 85 18.98 10.58 14.30
N ILE A 86 18.06 11.41 13.81
CA ILE A 86 18.00 12.83 14.18
C ILE A 86 17.54 13.00 15.63
N LYS A 87 16.64 12.15 16.13
CA LYS A 87 16.22 12.15 17.54
C LYS A 87 17.34 11.71 18.48
N GLU A 88 18.03 10.62 18.17
CA GLU A 88 19.15 10.11 18.98
C GLU A 88 20.30 11.12 19.08
N TYR A 89 20.54 11.90 18.03
CA TYR A 89 21.55 12.96 18.02
C TYR A 89 21.30 14.05 19.09
N ASP A 90 20.05 14.26 19.51
CA ASP A 90 19.69 15.30 20.49
C ASP A 90 20.06 14.93 21.94
N GLY A 91 20.19 13.63 22.23
CA GLY A 91 20.18 13.11 23.61
C GLY A 91 18.86 13.38 24.35
N ASP A 92 18.72 12.84 25.56
CA ASP A 92 17.51 12.89 26.40
C ASP A 92 17.22 14.28 27.03
N ASN A 93 17.82 15.35 26.50
CA ASN A 93 17.77 16.71 27.06
C ASN A 93 16.51 17.51 26.65
N SER A 94 15.43 16.85 26.24
CA SER A 94 14.25 17.51 25.66
C SER A 94 13.17 17.93 26.67
N LEU A 95 13.41 17.85 27.99
CA LEU A 95 12.36 18.06 28.99
C LEU A 95 11.85 19.51 29.12
N ARG A 96 12.46 20.53 28.47
CA ARG A 96 11.99 21.93 28.55
C ARG A 96 12.33 22.81 27.33
N LYS A 97 12.04 22.39 26.09
CA LYS A 97 12.06 23.33 24.96
C LYS A 97 10.78 23.23 24.15
N VAL A 98 10.14 24.38 23.94
CA VAL A 98 9.02 24.54 23.01
C VAL A 98 9.53 24.12 21.63
N LYS A 99 8.89 23.10 21.04
CA LYS A 99 9.19 22.63 19.69
C LYS A 99 8.94 23.77 18.70
N SER A 100 9.92 24.08 17.86
CA SER A 100 9.82 25.08 16.81
C SER A 100 10.50 24.55 15.56
N ASP A 101 9.82 24.61 14.42
CA ASP A 101 10.32 24.19 13.10
C ASP A 101 11.72 24.79 12.79
N SER A 102 12.00 26.00 13.30
CA SER A 102 13.30 26.67 13.18
C SER A 102 14.42 26.01 14.01
N ALA A 103 14.09 25.54 15.21
CA ALA A 103 15.03 24.80 16.05
C ALA A 103 15.30 23.40 15.47
N ASP A 104 14.25 22.74 14.96
CA ASP A 104 14.36 21.43 14.32
C ASP A 104 15.20 21.51 13.02
N ALA A 105 14.98 22.52 12.18
CA ALA A 105 15.79 22.74 10.97
C ALA A 105 17.28 23.00 11.31
N LYS A 106 17.56 23.83 12.33
CA LYS A 106 18.94 24.07 12.80
C LYS A 106 19.59 22.82 13.34
N LYS A 107 18.84 21.99 14.07
CA LYS A 107 19.32 20.71 14.59
C LYS A 107 19.73 19.78 13.45
N ILE A 108 18.91 19.67 12.40
CA ILE A 108 19.24 18.88 11.21
C ILE A 108 20.50 19.43 10.51
N ALA A 109 20.66 20.75 10.44
CA ALA A 109 21.88 21.36 9.89
C ALA A 109 23.12 21.07 10.77
N GLY A 110 22.98 21.08 12.10
CA GLY A 110 24.05 20.67 13.02
C GLY A 110 24.47 19.22 12.81
N TYR A 111 23.49 18.31 12.76
CA TYR A 111 23.71 16.90 12.42
C TYR A 111 24.47 16.73 11.09
N THR A 112 24.14 17.56 10.10
CA THR A 112 24.80 17.55 8.78
C THR A 112 26.29 17.87 8.88
N LEU A 113 26.67 18.86 9.68
CA LEU A 113 28.08 19.20 9.92
C LEU A 113 28.80 18.07 10.65
N ASP A 114 28.22 17.57 11.73
CA ASP A 114 28.85 16.54 12.59
C ASP A 114 29.01 15.20 11.87
N LYS A 115 28.06 14.86 10.99
CA LYS A 115 28.06 13.62 10.22
C LYS A 115 28.52 13.80 8.79
N TRP A 116 29.14 14.94 8.45
CA TRP A 116 29.46 15.35 7.07
C TRP A 116 29.96 14.17 6.22
N HIS A 117 31.04 13.50 6.62
CA HIS A 117 31.65 12.40 5.88
C HIS A 117 30.88 11.08 5.87
N LEU A 118 29.90 10.91 6.77
CA LEU A 118 29.08 9.71 6.91
C LEU A 118 27.74 9.82 6.15
N LEU A 119 27.38 11.00 5.66
CA LEU A 119 26.16 11.20 4.90
C LEU A 119 26.22 10.43 3.59
N ARG A 120 25.11 9.78 3.24
CA ARG A 120 24.92 9.07 1.98
C ARG A 120 24.05 9.91 1.05
N GLN A 121 24.49 10.08 -0.19
CA GLN A 121 23.68 10.76 -1.19
C GLN A 121 22.43 9.93 -1.52
N TYR A 122 21.32 10.62 -1.69
CA TYR A 122 20.08 10.05 -2.22
C TYR A 122 20.31 9.53 -3.64
N SER A 123 19.76 8.37 -3.94
CA SER A 123 20.01 7.66 -5.20
C SER A 123 18.72 7.15 -5.85
N ALA A 124 18.82 6.73 -7.12
CA ALA A 124 17.69 6.09 -7.81
C ALA A 124 17.20 4.81 -7.11
N MET A 125 18.08 4.10 -6.38
CA MET A 125 17.68 2.96 -5.57
C MET A 125 16.73 3.35 -4.42
N ASP A 126 16.89 4.56 -3.88
CA ASP A 126 16.02 5.07 -2.82
C ASP A 126 14.63 5.42 -3.34
N ASN A 127 14.52 5.84 -4.61
CA ASN A 127 13.22 5.95 -5.29
C ASN A 127 12.54 4.58 -5.36
N THR A 128 13.27 3.54 -5.76
CA THR A 128 12.76 2.17 -5.88
C THR A 128 12.25 1.64 -4.54
N ARG A 129 13.03 1.84 -3.46
CA ARG A 129 12.61 1.46 -2.10
C ARG A 129 11.37 2.24 -1.63
N THR A 130 11.29 3.53 -1.95
CA THR A 130 10.11 4.37 -1.65
C THR A 130 8.87 3.90 -2.41
N GLN A 131 9.02 3.54 -3.68
CA GLN A 131 7.95 2.96 -4.50
C GLN A 131 7.46 1.63 -3.92
N LEU A 132 8.37 0.72 -3.54
CA LEU A 132 8.02 -0.54 -2.89
C LEU A 132 7.28 -0.33 -1.56
N LYS A 133 7.73 0.61 -0.74
CA LYS A 133 7.05 0.96 0.53
C LYS A 133 5.63 1.47 0.28
N THR A 134 5.45 2.30 -0.75
CA THR A 134 4.14 2.81 -1.16
C THR A 134 3.25 1.69 -1.68
N LEU A 135 3.76 0.81 -2.55
CA LEU A 135 3.03 -0.35 -3.05
C LEU A 135 2.61 -1.29 -1.91
N ASN A 136 3.52 -1.62 -0.99
CA ASN A 136 3.18 -2.44 0.17
C ASN A 136 2.09 -1.79 1.03
N THR A 137 2.16 -0.48 1.25
CA THR A 137 1.12 0.25 2.01
C THR A 137 -0.25 0.12 1.32
N GLN A 138 -0.30 0.28 0.00
CA GLN A 138 -1.53 0.08 -0.78
C GLN A 138 -1.99 -1.38 -0.74
N PHE A 139 -1.08 -2.34 -0.82
CA PHE A 139 -1.39 -3.77 -0.77
C PHE A 139 -2.08 -4.13 0.55
N GLN A 140 -1.52 -3.66 1.68
CA GLN A 140 -2.12 -3.86 3.00
C GLN A 140 -3.50 -3.21 3.12
N PHE A 141 -3.70 -2.04 2.50
CA PHE A 141 -5.01 -1.41 2.43
C PHE A 141 -6.01 -2.27 1.64
N LEU A 142 -5.65 -2.75 0.44
CA LEU A 142 -6.51 -3.61 -0.37
C LEU A 142 -6.83 -4.94 0.34
N MET A 143 -5.87 -5.51 1.08
CA MET A 143 -6.10 -6.72 1.88
C MET A 143 -7.16 -6.50 2.98
N ARG A 144 -7.15 -5.35 3.66
CA ARG A 144 -8.21 -4.98 4.63
C ARG A 144 -9.56 -4.81 3.93
N GLN A 145 -9.59 -4.13 2.78
CA GLN A 145 -10.80 -3.94 1.98
C GLN A 145 -11.37 -5.28 1.51
N LYS A 146 -10.54 -6.21 1.06
CA LYS A 146 -10.94 -7.57 0.68
C LYS A 146 -11.68 -8.29 1.81
N THR A 147 -11.15 -8.22 3.03
CA THR A 147 -11.83 -8.83 4.20
C THR A 147 -13.19 -8.19 4.45
N ALA A 148 -13.27 -6.85 4.42
CA ALA A 148 -14.53 -6.14 4.61
C ALA A 148 -15.58 -6.48 3.52
N LEU A 149 -15.18 -6.48 2.25
CA LEU A 149 -16.06 -6.81 1.12
C LEU A 149 -16.52 -8.26 1.16
N LYS A 150 -15.63 -9.20 1.50
CA LYS A 150 -16.00 -10.62 1.64
C LYS A 150 -17.00 -10.82 2.77
N ASN A 151 -16.80 -10.17 3.92
CA ASN A 151 -17.73 -10.25 5.04
C ASN A 151 -19.09 -9.64 4.70
N ASN A 152 -19.11 -8.52 3.98
CA ASN A 152 -20.36 -7.92 3.48
C ASN A 152 -21.10 -8.87 2.52
N LEU A 153 -20.40 -9.48 1.56
CA LEU A 153 -21.00 -10.46 0.65
C LEU A 153 -21.58 -11.66 1.41
N ILE A 154 -20.84 -12.20 2.39
CA ILE A 154 -21.33 -13.32 3.21
C ILE A 154 -22.59 -12.90 3.95
N SER A 155 -22.62 -11.70 4.56
CA SER A 155 -23.82 -11.21 5.25
C SER A 155 -25.04 -11.08 4.33
N LEU A 156 -24.86 -10.66 3.07
CA LEU A 156 -25.95 -10.64 2.09
C LEU A 156 -26.40 -12.05 1.68
N LEU A 157 -25.45 -12.98 1.56
CA LEU A 157 -25.73 -14.38 1.25
C LEU A 157 -26.40 -15.09 2.43
N ASP A 158 -26.11 -14.72 3.68
CA ASP A 158 -26.81 -15.26 4.85
C ASP A 158 -28.31 -14.91 4.87
N LEU A 159 -28.75 -13.90 4.11
CA LEU A 159 -30.16 -13.60 3.91
C LEU A 159 -30.82 -14.43 2.82
N THR A 160 -30.07 -14.90 1.81
CA THR A 160 -30.61 -15.43 0.54
C THR A 160 -30.22 -16.89 0.28
N TYR A 161 -29.00 -17.27 0.65
CA TYR A 161 -28.45 -18.63 0.55
C TYR A 161 -27.41 -18.90 1.66
N PRO A 162 -27.86 -19.08 2.91
CA PRO A 162 -26.96 -19.25 4.06
C PRO A 162 -25.93 -20.36 3.87
N GLY A 163 -24.68 -20.10 4.26
CA GLY A 163 -23.58 -21.08 4.23
C GLY A 163 -23.00 -21.41 2.85
N VAL A 164 -23.46 -20.78 1.77
CA VAL A 164 -23.00 -21.07 0.39
C VAL A 164 -21.49 -20.87 0.19
N ASN A 165 -20.87 -19.98 0.97
CA ASN A 165 -19.43 -19.71 0.95
C ASN A 165 -18.58 -20.92 1.42
N ALA A 166 -19.18 -21.88 2.12
CA ALA A 166 -18.51 -23.07 2.66
C ALA A 166 -18.79 -24.34 1.84
N PHE A 167 -19.51 -24.27 0.73
CA PHE A 167 -19.89 -25.46 -0.03
C PHE A 167 -18.74 -26.12 -0.81
N PHE A 168 -17.62 -25.41 -0.99
CA PHE A 168 -16.52 -25.86 -1.82
C PHE A 168 -15.18 -25.56 -1.16
N ASP A 169 -14.36 -26.61 -1.01
CA ASP A 169 -12.96 -26.52 -0.59
C ASP A 169 -12.00 -26.49 -1.79
N SER A 170 -12.53 -26.20 -2.99
CA SER A 170 -11.73 -26.16 -4.21
C SER A 170 -10.71 -25.02 -4.15
N PRO A 171 -9.46 -25.25 -4.59
CA PRO A 171 -8.46 -24.19 -4.65
C PRO A 171 -8.89 -23.10 -5.62
N VAL A 172 -8.34 -21.90 -5.42
CA VAL A 172 -8.44 -20.79 -6.37
C VAL A 172 -7.82 -21.22 -7.70
N LEU A 173 -8.51 -21.01 -8.81
CA LEU A 173 -7.97 -21.32 -10.14
C LEU A 173 -6.84 -20.34 -10.52
N LYS A 174 -6.01 -20.71 -11.50
CA LYS A 174 -4.90 -19.85 -11.98
C LYS A 174 -5.35 -18.45 -12.43
N ASN A 175 -6.59 -18.32 -12.89
CA ASN A 175 -7.17 -17.05 -13.30
C ASN A 175 -7.78 -16.24 -12.13
N GLY A 176 -7.61 -16.69 -10.88
CA GLY A 176 -8.15 -16.05 -9.67
C GLY A 176 -9.59 -16.43 -9.32
N SER A 177 -10.28 -17.21 -10.17
CA SER A 177 -11.67 -17.62 -9.93
C SER A 177 -11.79 -18.53 -8.72
N GLN A 178 -12.81 -18.27 -7.90
CA GLN A 178 -13.19 -19.10 -6.75
C GLN A 178 -14.55 -19.73 -6.99
N LYS A 179 -14.62 -21.06 -6.84
CA LYS A 179 -15.81 -21.84 -7.17
C LYS A 179 -17.05 -21.38 -6.41
N TRP A 180 -16.92 -21.03 -5.13
CA TRP A 180 -18.05 -20.56 -4.33
C TRP A 180 -18.58 -19.20 -4.78
N LEU A 181 -17.71 -18.27 -5.23
CA LEU A 181 -18.14 -16.97 -5.79
C LEU A 181 -18.87 -17.15 -7.11
N ASP A 182 -18.31 -17.95 -8.02
CA ASP A 182 -18.93 -18.23 -9.32
C ASP A 182 -20.26 -18.98 -9.16
N TYR A 183 -20.32 -19.89 -8.18
CA TYR A 183 -21.53 -20.61 -7.83
C TYR A 183 -22.58 -19.66 -7.25
N ALA A 184 -22.22 -18.82 -6.27
CA ALA A 184 -23.12 -17.81 -5.70
C ALA A 184 -23.60 -16.81 -6.77
N TYR A 185 -22.77 -16.48 -7.75
CA TYR A 185 -23.20 -15.65 -8.89
C TYR A 185 -24.28 -16.34 -9.73
N SER A 186 -24.12 -17.63 -10.00
CA SER A 186 -25.06 -18.43 -10.81
C SER A 186 -26.33 -18.85 -10.05
N PHE A 187 -26.20 -19.03 -8.74
CA PHE A 187 -27.21 -19.56 -7.82
C PHE A 187 -27.19 -18.70 -6.55
N TRP A 188 -27.60 -17.43 -6.66
CA TRP A 188 -27.50 -16.43 -5.59
C TRP A 188 -28.52 -16.58 -4.46
N HIS A 189 -29.47 -17.50 -4.59
CA HIS A 189 -30.55 -17.75 -3.64
C HIS A 189 -30.79 -19.25 -3.53
N ALA A 190 -31.19 -19.76 -2.37
CA ALA A 190 -31.48 -21.20 -2.18
C ALA A 190 -32.56 -21.70 -3.16
N ASP A 191 -33.55 -20.86 -3.46
CA ASP A 191 -34.61 -21.13 -4.46
C ASP A 191 -34.14 -21.06 -5.92
N CYS A 192 -32.87 -20.74 -6.20
CA CYS A 192 -32.28 -21.05 -7.51
C CYS A 192 -31.99 -22.55 -7.67
N VAL A 193 -32.02 -23.30 -6.56
CA VAL A 193 -31.67 -24.71 -6.49
C VAL A 193 -32.89 -25.56 -6.11
N ARG A 194 -33.51 -25.33 -4.95
CA ARG A 194 -34.55 -26.24 -4.41
C ARG A 194 -35.85 -26.29 -5.23
N THR A 195 -36.19 -25.22 -5.94
CA THR A 195 -37.50 -25.09 -6.63
C THR A 195 -37.54 -25.63 -8.06
N ILE A 196 -36.37 -25.84 -8.69
CA ILE A 196 -36.29 -26.23 -10.11
C ILE A 196 -36.21 -27.75 -10.34
N GLY A 197 -36.15 -28.53 -9.26
CA GLY A 197 -36.00 -29.98 -9.27
C GLY A 197 -34.57 -30.47 -9.51
N LEU A 198 -34.23 -31.63 -8.93
CA LEU A 198 -32.88 -32.18 -8.92
C LEU A 198 -32.31 -32.41 -10.32
N LYS A 199 -33.11 -32.94 -11.26
CA LYS A 199 -32.68 -33.23 -12.64
C LYS A 199 -32.25 -31.94 -13.35
N THR A 200 -33.10 -30.90 -13.29
CA THR A 200 -32.82 -29.60 -13.91
C THR A 200 -31.62 -28.92 -13.26
N PHE A 201 -31.52 -28.96 -11.93
CA PHE A 201 -30.38 -28.41 -11.21
C PHE A 201 -29.08 -29.11 -11.58
N THR A 202 -29.08 -30.44 -11.68
CA THR A 202 -27.90 -31.24 -12.08
C THR A 202 -27.37 -30.82 -13.45
N GLU A 203 -28.26 -30.62 -14.43
CA GLU A 203 -27.86 -30.14 -15.75
C GLU A 203 -27.33 -28.70 -15.73
N ARG A 204 -27.95 -27.81 -14.94
CA ARG A 204 -27.44 -26.44 -14.75
C ARG A 204 -26.06 -26.44 -14.09
N TYR A 205 -25.86 -27.27 -13.07
CA TYR A 205 -24.58 -27.40 -12.37
C TYR A 205 -23.50 -27.97 -13.31
N LYS A 206 -23.83 -28.96 -14.14
CA LYS A 206 -22.93 -29.51 -15.16
C LYS A 206 -22.50 -28.44 -16.17
N LYS A 207 -23.43 -27.61 -16.65
CA LYS A 207 -23.13 -26.46 -17.51
C LYS A 207 -22.29 -25.40 -16.81
N PHE A 208 -22.56 -25.12 -15.54
CA PHE A 208 -21.77 -24.23 -14.69
C PHE A 208 -20.32 -24.71 -14.59
N CYS A 209 -20.10 -25.98 -14.25
CA CYS A 209 -18.77 -26.57 -14.18
C CYS A 209 -18.03 -26.44 -15.52
N LYS A 210 -18.69 -26.78 -16.64
CA LYS A 210 -18.11 -26.65 -17.98
C LYS A 210 -17.72 -25.21 -18.33
N ARG A 211 -18.59 -24.23 -18.02
CA ARG A 211 -18.37 -22.81 -18.34
C ARG A 211 -17.18 -22.23 -17.58
N HIS A 212 -17.05 -22.57 -16.30
CA HIS A 212 -16.01 -22.02 -15.43
C HIS A 212 -14.75 -22.89 -15.34
N GLY A 213 -14.70 -24.03 -16.05
CA GLY A 213 -13.54 -24.94 -16.02
C GLY A 213 -13.41 -25.74 -14.73
N TYR A 214 -14.49 -25.94 -13.97
CA TYR A 214 -14.48 -26.76 -12.77
C TYR A 214 -14.71 -28.24 -13.08
N ILE A 215 -14.05 -29.13 -12.34
CA ILE A 215 -14.32 -30.57 -12.37
C ILE A 215 -15.73 -30.82 -11.84
N PHE A 216 -16.53 -31.54 -12.64
CA PHE A 216 -17.87 -31.97 -12.28
C PHE A 216 -17.80 -33.22 -11.38
N GLN A 217 -18.46 -33.14 -10.23
CA GLN A 217 -18.58 -34.24 -9.28
C GLN A 217 -20.03 -34.74 -9.29
N PRO A 218 -20.32 -35.99 -9.70
CA PRO A 218 -21.68 -36.49 -9.89
C PRO A 218 -22.58 -36.40 -8.64
N ASP A 219 -22.03 -36.59 -7.44
CA ASP A 219 -22.79 -36.57 -6.19
C ASP A 219 -23.06 -35.15 -5.65
N LYS A 220 -22.25 -34.17 -6.08
CA LYS A 220 -22.30 -32.80 -5.54
C LYS A 220 -23.64 -32.09 -5.81
N PRO A 221 -24.25 -32.17 -7.02
CA PRO A 221 -25.59 -31.61 -7.25
C PRO A 221 -26.65 -32.15 -6.31
N LYS A 222 -26.66 -33.47 -6.05
CA LYS A 222 -27.63 -34.09 -5.14
C LYS A 222 -27.45 -33.57 -3.72
N SER A 223 -26.21 -33.54 -3.23
CA SER A 223 -25.87 -32.98 -1.92
C SER A 223 -26.32 -31.52 -1.79
N LEU A 224 -25.94 -30.65 -2.74
CA LEU A 224 -26.32 -29.23 -2.71
C LEU A 224 -27.84 -29.02 -2.77
N PHE A 225 -28.55 -29.83 -3.57
CA PHE A 225 -29.99 -29.76 -3.71
C PHE A 225 -30.71 -30.14 -2.41
N GLU A 226 -30.35 -31.27 -1.79
CA GLU A 226 -30.93 -31.68 -0.52
C GLU A 226 -30.58 -30.68 0.60
N SER A 227 -29.32 -30.25 0.71
CA SER A 227 -28.93 -29.21 1.68
C SER A 227 -29.72 -27.91 1.48
N SER A 228 -30.01 -27.51 0.24
CA SER A 228 -30.77 -26.29 -0.02
C SER A 228 -32.22 -26.32 0.47
N LYS A 229 -32.82 -27.50 0.68
CA LYS A 229 -34.19 -27.63 1.21
C LYS A 229 -34.28 -27.27 2.68
N GLU A 230 -33.22 -27.59 3.44
CA GLU A 230 -33.13 -27.36 4.88
C GLU A 230 -32.79 -25.91 5.25
N LEU A 231 -32.43 -25.07 4.26
CA LEU A 231 -32.04 -23.68 4.50
C LEU A 231 -33.25 -22.75 4.65
N ILE A 232 -33.17 -21.82 5.58
CA ILE A 232 -34.15 -20.72 5.70
C ILE A 232 -33.57 -19.50 4.99
N ALA A 233 -34.12 -19.15 3.83
CA ALA A 233 -33.82 -17.89 3.16
C ALA A 233 -34.77 -16.82 3.73
N VAL A 234 -34.20 -15.80 4.37
CA VAL A 234 -34.96 -14.72 5.03
C VAL A 234 -35.46 -13.71 4.00
N ALA A 235 -34.60 -13.37 3.03
CA ALA A 235 -34.92 -12.45 1.96
C ALA A 235 -35.65 -13.17 0.81
N PRO A 236 -36.56 -12.49 0.09
CA PRO A 236 -37.22 -13.04 -1.08
C PRO A 236 -36.27 -13.16 -2.27
N LYS A 237 -36.61 -14.08 -3.19
CA LYS A 237 -35.95 -14.21 -4.49
C LYS A 237 -36.42 -13.15 -5.49
N ASP A 238 -36.08 -11.88 -5.25
CA ASP A 238 -36.38 -10.75 -6.12
C ASP A 238 -35.15 -10.14 -6.82
N HIS A 239 -35.36 -9.10 -7.62
CA HIS A 239 -34.27 -8.44 -8.34
C HIS A 239 -33.40 -7.56 -7.43
N ILE A 240 -33.93 -7.03 -6.33
CA ILE A 240 -33.22 -6.11 -5.44
C ILE A 240 -32.10 -6.85 -4.72
N TYR A 241 -32.42 -7.97 -4.08
CA TYR A 241 -31.42 -8.79 -3.38
C TYR A 241 -30.44 -9.44 -4.36
N LYS A 242 -30.92 -9.84 -5.55
CA LYS A 242 -30.06 -10.33 -6.62
C LYS A 242 -29.01 -9.31 -6.98
N ASP A 243 -29.41 -8.07 -7.28
CA ASP A 243 -28.49 -7.03 -7.75
C ASP A 243 -27.48 -6.66 -6.64
N MET A 244 -27.91 -6.62 -5.37
CA MET A 244 -27.01 -6.42 -4.23
C MET A 244 -25.95 -7.53 -4.12
N VAL A 245 -26.37 -8.80 -4.16
CA VAL A 245 -25.44 -9.95 -4.08
C VAL A 245 -24.49 -9.96 -5.27
N LEU A 246 -25.00 -9.81 -6.48
CA LEU A 246 -24.16 -9.84 -7.68
C LEU A 246 -23.18 -8.66 -7.72
N SER A 247 -23.60 -7.46 -7.30
CA SER A 247 -22.72 -6.30 -7.16
C SER A 247 -21.60 -6.56 -6.14
N ALA A 248 -21.94 -7.12 -4.98
CA ALA A 248 -20.96 -7.48 -3.97
C ALA A 248 -19.96 -8.54 -4.48
N ILE A 249 -20.41 -9.54 -5.25
CA ILE A 249 -19.52 -10.53 -5.90
C ILE A 249 -18.57 -9.83 -6.89
N VAL A 250 -19.06 -8.90 -7.70
CA VAL A 250 -18.22 -8.14 -8.65
C VAL A 250 -17.15 -7.35 -7.91
N GLN A 251 -17.50 -6.66 -6.81
CA GLN A 251 -16.53 -5.92 -5.99
C GLN A 251 -15.47 -6.85 -5.37
N VAL A 252 -15.87 -8.02 -4.88
CA VAL A 252 -14.96 -9.03 -4.33
C VAL A 252 -14.01 -9.55 -5.42
N ASN A 253 -14.50 -9.86 -6.62
CA ASN A 253 -13.64 -10.29 -7.72
C ASN A 253 -12.66 -9.19 -8.17
N LEU A 254 -13.12 -7.94 -8.22
CA LEU A 254 -12.28 -6.80 -8.58
C LEU A 254 -11.14 -6.60 -7.58
N ILE A 255 -11.42 -6.65 -6.27
CA ILE A 255 -10.38 -6.47 -5.25
C ILE A 255 -9.37 -7.63 -5.29
N PHE A 256 -9.80 -8.86 -5.57
CA PHE A 256 -8.88 -9.99 -5.78
C PHE A 256 -7.93 -9.75 -6.95
N ALA A 257 -8.44 -9.30 -8.10
CA ALA A 257 -7.62 -9.00 -9.27
C ALA A 257 -6.64 -7.85 -9.01
N GLN A 258 -7.07 -6.80 -8.30
CA GLN A 258 -6.21 -5.68 -7.92
C GLN A 258 -5.08 -6.10 -6.98
N ILE A 259 -5.37 -6.94 -5.99
CA ILE A 259 -4.38 -7.49 -5.06
C ILE A 259 -3.31 -8.27 -5.82
N GLU A 260 -3.72 -9.15 -6.74
CA GLU A 260 -2.76 -9.96 -7.50
C GLU A 260 -1.92 -9.13 -8.46
N SER A 261 -2.53 -8.16 -9.16
CA SER A 261 -1.79 -7.23 -10.00
C SER A 261 -0.78 -6.40 -9.18
N MET A 262 -1.14 -6.00 -7.97
CA MET A 262 -0.25 -5.25 -7.09
C MET A 262 0.90 -6.12 -6.57
N ARG A 263 0.61 -7.37 -6.22
CA ARG A 263 1.63 -8.35 -5.82
C ARG A 263 2.66 -8.55 -6.94
N LEU A 264 2.22 -8.82 -8.16
CA LEU A 264 3.12 -9.00 -9.31
C LEU A 264 4.03 -7.78 -9.54
N LYS A 265 3.47 -6.57 -9.44
CA LYS A 265 4.27 -5.33 -9.54
C LYS A 265 5.27 -5.17 -8.41
N MET A 266 4.91 -5.57 -7.19
CA MET A 266 5.82 -5.56 -6.06
C MET A 266 6.97 -6.54 -6.27
N ASP A 267 6.69 -7.76 -6.74
CA ASP A 267 7.69 -8.79 -7.02
C ASP A 267 8.64 -8.35 -8.14
N GLU A 268 8.10 -7.80 -9.23
CA GLU A 268 8.88 -7.23 -10.34
C GLU A 268 9.82 -6.12 -9.85
N LEU A 269 9.28 -5.14 -9.11
CA LEU A 269 10.09 -4.03 -8.63
C LEU A 269 11.14 -4.47 -7.60
N ALA A 270 10.78 -5.40 -6.71
CA ALA A 270 11.71 -5.94 -5.71
C ALA A 270 12.88 -6.67 -6.37
N SER A 271 12.66 -7.39 -7.47
CA SER A 271 13.71 -8.11 -8.21
C SER A 271 14.81 -7.21 -8.79
N THR A 272 14.57 -5.91 -8.88
CA THR A 272 15.57 -4.93 -9.37
C THR A 272 16.56 -4.48 -8.30
N LEU A 273 16.30 -4.79 -7.02
CA LEU A 273 17.18 -4.40 -5.92
C LEU A 273 18.33 -5.41 -5.73
N PRO A 274 19.55 -4.96 -5.43
CA PRO A 274 20.71 -5.85 -5.27
C PRO A 274 20.56 -6.79 -4.06
N GLU A 275 19.82 -6.38 -3.04
CA GLU A 275 19.51 -7.22 -1.88
C GLU A 275 18.48 -8.34 -2.15
N TYR A 276 17.81 -8.37 -3.31
CA TYR A 276 16.67 -9.26 -3.57
C TYR A 276 17.00 -10.74 -3.39
N GLU A 277 18.06 -11.24 -4.03
CA GLU A 277 18.44 -12.66 -3.93
C GLU A 277 18.76 -13.06 -2.48
N VAL A 278 19.43 -12.18 -1.74
CA VAL A 278 19.77 -12.41 -0.33
C VAL A 278 18.50 -12.51 0.51
N VAL A 279 17.53 -11.62 0.30
CA VAL A 279 16.24 -11.61 1.02
C VAL A 279 15.40 -12.85 0.67
N MET A 280 15.34 -13.25 -0.61
CA MET A 280 14.58 -14.42 -1.04
C MET A 280 15.16 -15.73 -0.52
N ASN A 281 16.47 -15.78 -0.22
CA ASN A 281 17.12 -16.93 0.39
C ASN A 281 16.98 -16.99 1.92
N MET A 282 16.37 -15.99 2.56
CA MET A 282 16.09 -16.01 4.00
C MET A 282 14.88 -16.91 4.30
N PHE A 283 15.05 -17.77 5.31
CA PHE A 283 14.01 -18.70 5.77
C PHE A 283 12.74 -17.93 6.18
N GLY A 284 11.60 -18.28 5.59
CA GLY A 284 10.30 -17.66 5.88
C GLY A 284 10.01 -16.34 5.15
N VAL A 285 10.89 -15.88 4.25
CA VAL A 285 10.65 -14.69 3.41
C VAL A 285 10.52 -15.06 1.92
N GLY A 286 11.31 -16.03 1.45
CA GLY A 286 11.19 -16.57 0.08
C GLY A 286 10.00 -17.49 -0.13
N HIS A 287 9.78 -17.91 -1.38
CA HIS A 287 8.82 -18.96 -1.75
C HIS A 287 9.22 -20.38 -1.28
N GLY A 288 10.03 -20.48 -0.22
CA GLY A 288 10.55 -21.71 0.37
C GLY A 288 9.82 -22.10 1.65
#